data_AF-A0A0F9NC83-F1
#
_entry.id   AF-A0A0F9NC83-F1
#
_cell.length_a   1.000
_cell.length_b   1.000
_cell.length_c   1.000
_cell.angle_alpha   90.00
_cell.angle_beta   90.00
_cell.angle_gamma   90.00
#
_symmetry.space_group_name_H-M   'P 1'
#
loop_
_entity.id
_entity.type
_entity.pdbx_description
1 polymer ?
#
loop_
_entity_poly.entity_id
_entity_poly.type
_entity_poly.pdbx_seq_one_letter_code
_entity_poly.pdbx_strand_id
1 'polypeptide(L)'
;LRYVWGMDKSEQHRADKLIMVMPDQKHIFPLIDQNITKEEAHKMLKASGIKRPAMYEFGYQNNNCIGCVKGGMGYWNKIRTDFPDVFASRAAVERQIGGTCIKGVYLDELDPNAGRKQGSICDDCGIFCEMMIL
;
A
#
# COMPACT_ATOMS: atom_id res chain seq x y z
N LEU A 1 -14.73 -14.52 -20.38
CA LEU A 1 -14.76 -13.43 -19.37
C LEU A 1 -13.50 -12.57 -19.56
N ARG A 2 -13.52 -11.28 -19.21
CA ARG A 2 -12.36 -10.39 -19.31
C ARG A 2 -12.09 -9.76 -17.94
N TYR A 3 -10.86 -9.85 -17.46
CA TYR A 3 -10.42 -9.20 -16.23
C TYR A 3 -9.66 -7.92 -16.55
N VAL A 4 -9.96 -6.85 -15.80
CA VAL A 4 -9.30 -5.55 -15.92
C VAL A 4 -8.59 -5.25 -14.61
N TRP A 5 -7.30 -4.96 -14.69
CA TRP A 5 -6.44 -4.78 -13.52
C TRP A 5 -5.85 -3.37 -13.48
N GLY A 6 -5.96 -2.70 -12.33
CA GLY A 6 -5.32 -1.41 -12.06
C GLY A 6 -3.88 -1.57 -11.58
N MET A 7 -3.07 -2.34 -12.29
CA MET A 7 -1.63 -2.48 -12.02
C MET A 7 -0.87 -1.38 -12.77
N ASP A 8 -0.03 -0.61 -12.09
CA ASP A 8 0.74 0.48 -12.70
C ASP A 8 1.99 -0.03 -13.42
N LYS A 9 2.66 0.84 -14.18
CA LYS A 9 3.87 0.53 -14.96
C LYS A 9 4.94 -0.25 -14.17
N SER A 10 5.13 0.05 -12.89
CA SER A 10 6.12 -0.62 -12.04
C SER A 10 5.76 -2.07 -11.69
N GLU A 11 4.51 -2.47 -11.94
CA GLU A 11 3.94 -3.77 -11.58
C GLU A 11 3.89 -4.76 -12.76
N GLN A 12 4.57 -4.49 -13.88
CA GLN A 12 4.60 -5.37 -15.06
C GLN A 12 4.87 -6.84 -14.70
N HIS A 13 5.86 -7.08 -13.84
CA HIS A 13 6.21 -8.43 -13.38
C HIS A 13 5.04 -9.18 -12.72
N ARG A 14 4.10 -8.46 -12.09
CA ARG A 14 2.88 -9.04 -11.50
C ARG A 14 1.85 -9.39 -12.57
N ALA A 15 1.71 -8.54 -13.59
CA ALA A 15 0.86 -8.79 -14.75
C ALA A 15 1.33 -10.04 -15.51
N ASP A 16 2.64 -10.15 -15.78
CA ASP A 16 3.24 -11.28 -16.49
C ASP A 16 2.98 -12.59 -15.73
N LYS A 17 3.20 -12.58 -14.41
CA LYS A 17 2.90 -13.73 -13.55
C LYS A 17 1.42 -14.12 -13.58
N LEU A 18 0.53 -13.14 -13.63
CA LEU A 18 -0.90 -13.37 -13.66
C LEU A 18 -1.35 -14.07 -14.94
N ILE A 19 -0.82 -13.62 -16.09
CA ILE A 19 -1.05 -14.23 -17.40
C ILE A 19 -0.55 -15.68 -17.40
N MET A 20 0.64 -15.94 -16.84
CA MET A 20 1.18 -17.29 -16.76
C MET A 20 0.33 -18.23 -15.89
N VAL A 21 -0.22 -17.74 -14.78
CA VAL A 21 -1.01 -18.57 -13.84
C VAL A 21 -2.46 -18.75 -14.31
N MET A 22 -2.99 -17.84 -15.12
CA MET A 22 -4.36 -17.89 -15.64
C MET A 22 -4.42 -17.70 -17.16
N PRO A 23 -3.77 -18.58 -17.95
CA PRO A 23 -3.59 -18.38 -19.39
C PRO A 23 -4.91 -18.37 -20.18
N ASP A 24 -5.93 -19.09 -19.71
CA ASP A 24 -7.23 -19.18 -20.38
C ASP A 24 -8.10 -17.92 -20.20
N GLN A 25 -7.64 -16.96 -19.40
CA GLN A 25 -8.38 -15.74 -19.11
C GLN A 25 -7.83 -14.56 -19.90
N LYS A 26 -8.76 -13.75 -20.44
CA LYS A 26 -8.37 -12.49 -21.06
C LYS A 26 -8.09 -11.44 -19.99
N HIS A 27 -6.84 -10.98 -19.91
CA HIS A 27 -6.41 -9.91 -19.01
C HIS A 27 -6.17 -8.60 -19.76
N ILE A 28 -6.52 -7.48 -19.13
CA ILE A 28 -6.19 -6.12 -19.60
C ILE A 28 -5.57 -5.35 -18.45
N PHE A 29 -4.52 -4.58 -18.74
CA PHE A 29 -3.76 -3.81 -17.77
C PHE A 29 -3.66 -2.35 -18.23
N PRO A 30 -4.75 -1.54 -18.15
CA PRO A 30 -4.81 -0.25 -18.84
C PRO A 30 -3.70 0.74 -18.45
N LEU A 31 -3.26 0.72 -17.19
CA LEU A 31 -2.21 1.62 -16.73
C LEU A 31 -0.83 1.17 -17.25
N ILE A 32 -0.54 -0.13 -17.22
CA ILE A 32 0.66 -0.70 -17.83
C ILE A 32 0.70 -0.42 -19.34
N ASP A 33 -0.40 -0.67 -20.05
CA ASP A 33 -0.51 -0.48 -21.51
C ASP A 33 -0.22 0.97 -21.92
N GLN A 34 -0.52 1.92 -21.03
CA GLN A 34 -0.31 3.35 -21.21
C GLN A 34 0.97 3.88 -20.53
N ASN A 35 1.80 3.01 -19.96
CA ASN A 35 3.00 3.36 -19.19
C ASN A 35 2.73 4.34 -18.03
N ILE A 36 1.54 4.28 -17.41
CA ILE A 36 1.14 5.16 -16.33
C ILE A 36 1.72 4.66 -15.00
N THR A 37 2.44 5.53 -14.29
CA THR A 37 2.90 5.28 -12.91
C THR A 37 1.81 5.59 -11.89
N LYS A 38 2.01 5.14 -10.65
CA LYS A 38 1.12 5.45 -9.54
C LYS A 38 1.01 6.95 -9.28
N GLU A 39 2.13 7.66 -9.34
CA GLU A 39 2.19 9.12 -9.16
C GLU A 39 1.41 9.83 -10.27
N GLU A 40 1.56 9.41 -11.52
CA GLU A 40 0.79 9.94 -12.66
C GLU A 40 -0.71 9.67 -12.50
N ALA A 41 -1.09 8.47 -12.08
CA ALA A 41 -2.49 8.14 -11.79
C ALA A 41 -3.07 9.06 -10.70
N HIS A 42 -2.31 9.34 -9.64
CA HIS A 42 -2.73 10.31 -8.62
C HIS A 42 -2.89 11.73 -9.18
N LYS A 43 -1.97 12.19 -10.05
CA LYS A 43 -2.08 13.48 -10.74
C LYS A 43 -3.33 13.56 -11.63
N MET A 44 -3.64 12.50 -12.38
CA MET A 44 -4.85 12.40 -13.22
C MET A 44 -6.14 12.44 -12.39
N LEU A 45 -6.19 11.73 -11.26
CA LEU A 45 -7.34 11.77 -10.35
C LEU A 45 -7.55 13.17 -9.77
N LYS A 46 -6.48 13.84 -9.37
CA LYS A 46 -6.52 15.22 -8.88
C LYS A 46 -7.04 16.18 -9.96
N ALA A 47 -6.51 16.09 -11.18
CA ALA A 47 -6.93 16.94 -12.31
C ALA A 47 -8.40 16.72 -12.72
N SER A 48 -8.92 15.50 -12.53
CA SER A 48 -10.32 15.16 -12.80
C SER A 48 -11.28 15.46 -11.64
N GLY A 49 -10.78 15.98 -10.51
CA GLY A 49 -11.60 16.25 -9.32
C GLY A 49 -12.04 14.99 -8.57
N ILE A 50 -11.46 13.83 -8.87
CA ILE A 50 -11.77 12.57 -8.19
C ILE A 50 -10.94 12.48 -6.90
N LYS A 51 -11.63 12.44 -5.76
CA LYS A 51 -10.98 12.35 -4.45
C LYS A 51 -10.28 10.99 -4.26
N ARG A 52 -9.06 11.03 -3.72
CA ARG A 52 -8.34 9.82 -3.31
C ARG A 52 -9.01 9.15 -2.09
N PRO A 53 -8.85 7.84 -1.92
CA PRO A 53 -9.22 7.17 -0.68
C PRO A 53 -8.54 7.77 0.56
N ALA A 54 -9.22 7.73 1.70
CA ALA A 54 -8.81 8.40 2.94
C ALA A 54 -7.43 7.98 3.47
N MET A 55 -7.00 6.72 3.24
CA MET A 55 -5.69 6.23 3.71
C MET A 55 -4.52 7.06 3.16
N TYR A 56 -4.65 7.60 1.95
CA TYR A 56 -3.63 8.50 1.39
C TYR A 56 -3.56 9.84 2.12
N GLU A 57 -4.68 10.32 2.67
CA GLU A 57 -4.73 11.55 3.48
C GLU A 57 -4.04 11.35 4.85
N PHE A 58 -4.13 10.13 5.40
CA PHE A 58 -3.39 9.73 6.61
C PHE A 58 -1.89 9.45 6.36
N GLY A 59 -1.39 9.69 5.15
CA GLY A 59 0.02 9.53 4.79
C GLY A 59 0.45 8.08 4.53
N TYR A 60 -0.49 7.16 4.31
CA TYR A 60 -0.15 5.79 3.88
C TYR A 60 0.14 5.77 2.38
N GLN A 61 1.11 4.94 1.98
CA GLN A 61 1.44 4.79 0.56
C GLN A 61 0.43 3.97 -0.22
N ASN A 62 -0.42 3.18 0.44
CA ASN A 62 -1.40 2.33 -0.23
C ASN A 62 -2.73 2.42 0.50
N ASN A 63 -3.84 2.30 -0.25
CA ASN A 63 -5.18 2.22 0.33
C ASN A 63 -5.52 0.82 0.83
N ASN A 64 -4.67 0.28 1.71
CA ASN A 64 -4.93 -0.99 2.38
C ASN A 64 -6.06 -0.84 3.40
N CYS A 65 -6.73 -1.94 3.76
CA CYS A 65 -7.60 -1.98 4.95
C CYS A 65 -6.83 -1.48 6.17
N ILE A 66 -7.49 -0.85 7.15
CA ILE A 66 -6.89 -0.52 8.44
C ILE A 66 -6.68 -1.83 9.22
N GLY A 67 -5.44 -2.13 9.63
CA GLY A 67 -5.05 -3.42 10.21
C GLY A 67 -4.97 -4.57 9.18
N CYS A 68 -4.49 -4.29 7.96
CA CYS A 68 -4.30 -5.31 6.92
C CYS A 68 -3.23 -6.35 7.32
N VAL A 69 -3.60 -7.63 7.34
CA VAL A 69 -2.70 -8.76 7.68
C VAL A 69 -1.54 -8.94 6.69
N LYS A 70 -1.64 -8.38 5.48
CA LYS A 70 -0.55 -8.34 4.50
C LYS A 70 0.34 -7.10 4.62
N GLY A 71 0.08 -6.24 5.60
CA GLY A 71 0.91 -5.09 5.90
C GLY A 71 2.26 -5.50 6.49
N GLY A 72 3.32 -4.81 6.08
CA GLY A 72 4.66 -5.01 6.64
C GLY A 72 4.85 -4.32 8.01
N MET A 73 6.03 -4.51 8.61
CA MET A 73 6.36 -3.97 9.95
C MET A 73 6.12 -2.45 10.06
N GLY A 74 6.61 -1.65 9.10
CA GLY A 74 6.44 -0.19 9.13
C GLY A 74 4.98 0.25 8.99
N TYR A 75 4.17 -0.53 8.28
CA TYR A 75 2.72 -0.31 8.22
C TYR A 75 2.08 -0.57 9.59
N TRP A 76 2.41 -1.70 10.24
CA TRP A 76 1.85 -2.03 11.55
C TRP A 76 2.31 -1.09 12.66
N ASN A 77 3.54 -0.59 12.62
CA ASN A 77 4.01 0.45 13.52
C ASN A 77 3.28 1.79 13.30
N LYS A 78 2.89 2.12 12.06
CA LYS A 78 2.03 3.29 11.82
C LYS A 78 0.60 3.06 12.31
N ILE A 79 0.04 1.87 12.09
CA ILE A 79 -1.28 1.46 12.62
C ILE A 79 -1.30 1.50 14.16
N ARG A 80 -0.21 1.10 14.83
CA ARG A 80 -0.05 1.19 16.28
C ARG A 80 -0.26 2.61 16.80
N THR A 81 0.25 3.60 16.07
CA THR A 81 0.14 5.02 16.45
C THR A 81 -1.19 5.62 16.04
N ASP A 82 -1.61 5.43 14.79
CA ASP A 82 -2.80 6.09 14.24
C ASP A 82 -4.12 5.42 14.67
N PHE A 83 -4.11 4.10 14.86
CA PHE A 83 -5.28 3.27 15.12
C PHE A 83 -4.98 2.22 16.22
N PRO A 84 -4.66 2.65 17.46
CA PRO A 84 -4.17 1.77 18.53
C PRO A 84 -5.17 0.65 18.88
N ASP A 85 -6.47 0.91 18.81
CA ASP A 85 -7.50 -0.11 19.08
C ASP A 85 -7.47 -1.24 18.03
N VAL A 86 -7.25 -0.90 16.76
CA VAL A 86 -7.12 -1.89 15.69
C VAL A 86 -5.86 -2.71 15.87
N PHE A 87 -4.76 -2.05 16.25
CA PHE A 87 -3.50 -2.72 16.56
C PHE A 87 -3.67 -3.72 17.72
N ALA A 88 -4.25 -3.28 18.84
CA ALA A 88 -4.46 -4.12 20.02
C ALA A 88 -5.40 -5.30 19.71
N SER A 89 -6.49 -5.04 18.99
CA SER A 89 -7.42 -6.08 18.54
C SER A 89 -6.72 -7.14 17.70
N ARG A 90 -5.85 -6.72 16.77
CA ARG A 90 -5.14 -7.65 15.87
C ARG A 90 -4.05 -8.43 16.59
N ALA A 91 -3.29 -7.81 17.47
CA ALA A 91 -2.32 -8.50 18.33
C ALA A 91 -3.00 -9.57 19.22
N ALA A 92 -4.17 -9.27 19.78
CA ALA A 92 -4.94 -10.25 20.56
C ALA A 92 -5.39 -11.45 19.70
N VAL A 93 -5.83 -11.20 18.46
CA VAL A 93 -6.20 -12.26 17.52
C VAL A 93 -5.00 -13.14 17.16
N GLU A 94 -3.81 -12.57 16.95
CA GLU A 94 -2.60 -13.36 16.68
C GLU A 94 -2.30 -14.37 17.80
N ARG A 95 -2.45 -13.95 19.06
CA ARG A 95 -2.29 -14.82 20.23
C ARG A 95 -3.35 -15.91 20.29
N GLN A 96 -4.60 -15.57 19.99
CA GLN A 96 -5.70 -16.53 19.99
C GLN A 96 -5.50 -17.63 18.94
N ILE A 97 -5.03 -17.27 17.75
CA ILE A 97 -4.86 -18.22 16.63
C ILE A 97 -3.49 -18.89 16.62
N GLY A 98 -2.51 -18.40 17.39
CA GLY A 98 -1.13 -18.87 17.38
C GLY A 98 -0.40 -18.57 16.06
N GLY A 99 -0.73 -17.45 15.42
CA GLY A 99 -0.24 -17.10 14.08
C GLY A 99 0.06 -15.62 13.95
N THR A 100 1.02 -15.26 13.10
CA THR A 100 1.55 -13.90 13.02
C THR A 100 1.37 -13.28 11.63
N CYS A 101 0.99 -12.00 11.58
CA CYS A 101 0.92 -11.17 10.37
C CYS A 101 2.32 -10.87 9.85
N ILE A 102 3.27 -10.65 10.77
CA ILE A 102 4.69 -10.53 10.45
C ILE A 102 5.34 -11.89 10.69
N LYS A 103 5.98 -12.46 9.67
CA LYS A 103 6.53 -13.81 9.75
C LYS A 103 7.47 -13.95 10.96
N GLY A 104 7.05 -14.75 11.94
CA GLY A 104 7.83 -15.08 13.14
C GLY A 104 7.86 -14.02 14.23
N VAL A 105 7.05 -12.95 14.15
CA VAL A 105 7.00 -11.88 15.16
C VAL A 105 5.54 -11.53 15.45
N TYR A 106 5.13 -11.62 16.71
CA TYR A 106 3.82 -11.13 17.14
C TYR A 106 3.81 -9.60 17.14
N LEU A 107 2.65 -8.99 16.85
CA LEU A 107 2.51 -7.54 16.79
C LEU A 107 2.84 -6.89 18.13
N ASP A 108 2.42 -7.47 19.25
CA ASP A 108 2.74 -6.98 20.60
C ASP A 108 4.24 -7.09 20.96
N GLU A 109 5.00 -7.90 20.24
CA GLU A 109 6.46 -8.04 20.35
C GLU A 109 7.24 -7.26 19.29
N LEU A 110 6.55 -6.67 18.30
CA LEU A 110 7.18 -5.96 17.20
C LEU A 110 7.90 -4.68 17.69
N ASP A 111 9.20 -4.58 17.44
CA ASP A 111 9.99 -3.37 17.70
C ASP A 111 9.31 -2.13 17.09
N PRO A 112 8.97 -1.10 17.89
CA PRO A 112 8.34 0.15 17.42
C PRO A 112 9.10 0.89 16.32
N ASN A 113 10.41 0.66 16.20
CA ASN A 113 11.25 1.29 15.19
C ASN A 113 11.49 0.40 13.96
N ALA A 114 10.98 -0.83 13.96
CA ALA A 114 11.18 -1.76 12.86
C ALA A 114 10.38 -1.38 11.60
N GLY A 115 10.92 -1.81 10.46
CA GLY A 115 10.33 -1.62 9.15
C GLY A 115 10.68 -0.31 8.47
N ARG A 116 10.35 -0.23 7.18
CA ARG A 116 10.58 0.97 6.37
C ARG A 116 9.57 2.04 6.76
N LYS A 117 10.06 3.23 7.12
CA LYS A 117 9.23 4.42 7.27
C LYS A 117 8.59 4.72 5.92
N GLN A 118 7.27 4.71 5.88
CA GLN A 118 6.53 5.09 4.67
C GLN A 118 6.36 6.61 4.69
N GLY A 119 6.93 7.28 3.68
CA GLY A 119 6.60 8.67 3.38
C GLY A 119 5.26 8.74 2.64
N SER A 120 4.54 9.85 2.79
CA SER A 120 3.35 10.13 1.98
C SER A 120 3.71 10.15 0.49
N ILE A 121 2.74 9.82 -0.37
CA ILE A 121 2.88 10.11 -1.80
C ILE A 121 2.84 11.63 -1.92
N CYS A 122 4.03 12.22 -2.04
CA CYS A 122 4.22 13.65 -2.16
C CYS A 122 3.74 14.07 -3.55
N ASP A 123 2.75 14.96 -3.59
CA ASP A 123 2.50 15.72 -4.82
C ASP A 123 3.74 16.58 -5.01
N ASP A 124 4.40 16.44 -6.16
CA ASP A 124 5.62 17.14 -6.57
C ASP A 124 5.57 18.64 -6.19
N CYS A 125 6.04 18.97 -4.99
CA CYS A 125 6.25 20.32 -4.49
C CYS A 125 7.64 20.71 -4.96
N GLY A 126 7.79 21.00 -6.26
CA GLY A 126 9.09 21.32 -6.86
C GLY A 126 9.87 22.36 -6.06
N ILE A 127 11.21 22.29 -6.04
CA ILE A 127 12.22 23.15 -5.35
C ILE A 127 12.01 23.38 -3.83
N PHE A 128 10.79 23.64 -3.35
CA PHE A 128 10.49 23.99 -1.95
C PHE A 128 10.66 22.80 -1.00
N CYS A 129 10.43 21.57 -1.46
CA CYS A 129 10.62 20.38 -0.64
C CYS A 129 12.10 19.96 -0.49
N GLU A 130 13.00 20.39 -1.39
CA GLU A 130 14.45 20.18 -1.24
C GLU A 130 15.06 21.06 -0.13
N MET A 131 14.45 22.21 0.15
CA MET A 131 14.92 23.15 1.19
C MET A 131 14.55 22.73 2.62
N MET A 132 13.66 21.75 2.81
CA MET A 132 13.21 21.29 4.14
C MET A 132 13.97 20.06 4.66
N ILE A 133 14.95 19.55 3.90
CA ILE A 133 15.82 18.42 4.27
C ILE A 133 17.22 18.91 4.73
N LEU A 134 17.47 20.22 4.72
CA LEU A 134 18.66 20.86 5.28
C LEU A 134 18.46 21.24 6.75
#